data_AF-A0A2S1JWR3-F1
#
_entry.id   AF-A0A2S1JWR3-F1
#
_cell.length_a   1.000
_cell.length_b   1.000
_cell.length_c   1.000
_cell.angle_alpha   90.00
_cell.angle_beta   90.00
_cell.angle_gamma   90.00
#
_symmetry.space_group_name_H-M   'P 1'
#
loop_
_entity.id
_entity.type
_entity.pdbx_description
1 polymer ?
#
loop_
_entity_poly.entity_id
_entity_poly.type
_entity_poly.pdbx_seq_one_letter_code
_entity_poly.pdbx_strand_id
1 'polypeptide(L)'
;MDRELAEKTSLLALKIGAAMDNNLALIKDGCSEQEFKNYQQATGKVMGELLTSFMNPIYEQHPSLKPKKMGGEYEVDPKIYK
;
A
#
# COMPACT_ATOMS: atom_id res chain seq x y z
N MET A 1 -13.88 -8.99 -10.31
CA MET A 1 -13.96 -7.52 -10.56
C MET A 1 -13.54 -7.26 -12.00
N ASP A 2 -14.12 -6.30 -12.73
CA ASP A 2 -13.57 -5.92 -14.04
C ASP A 2 -12.18 -5.28 -13.89
N ARG A 3 -11.40 -5.24 -14.97
CA ARG A 3 -10.00 -4.80 -14.91
C ARG A 3 -9.87 -3.32 -14.52
N GLU A 4 -10.77 -2.46 -14.98
CA GLU A 4 -10.70 -1.01 -14.70
C GLU A 4 -10.96 -0.73 -13.22
N LEU A 5 -11.99 -1.36 -12.65
CA LEU A 5 -12.27 -1.26 -11.23
C LEU A 5 -11.14 -1.87 -10.39
N ALA A 6 -10.60 -3.01 -10.81
CA ALA A 6 -9.45 -3.66 -10.14
C ALA A 6 -8.20 -2.77 -10.13
N GLU A 7 -7.92 -2.09 -11.24
CA GLU A 7 -6.83 -1.13 -11.35
C GLU A 7 -7.02 0.04 -10.38
N LYS A 8 -8.20 0.65 -10.36
CA LYS A 8 -8.52 1.75 -9.42
C LYS A 8 -8.36 1.32 -7.96
N THR A 9 -8.84 0.13 -7.60
CA THR A 9 -8.71 -0.40 -6.24
C THR A 9 -7.24 -0.69 -5.89
N SER A 10 -6.45 -1.24 -6.82
CA SER A 10 -5.02 -1.48 -6.61
C SER A 10 -4.24 -0.18 -6.41
N LEU A 11 -4.51 0.85 -7.23
CA LEU A 11 -3.88 2.16 -7.11
C LEU A 11 -4.27 2.86 -5.79
N LEU A 12 -5.53 2.73 -5.35
CA LEU A 12 -5.97 3.24 -4.06
C LEU A 12 -5.21 2.58 -2.90
N ALA A 13 -5.07 1.24 -2.93
CA ALA A 13 -4.31 0.51 -1.92
C ALA A 13 -2.84 0.97 -1.88
N LEU A 14 -2.18 1.11 -3.04
CA LEU A 14 -0.83 1.66 -3.11
C LEU A 14 -0.73 3.07 -2.54
N LYS A 15 -1.71 3.93 -2.83
CA LYS A 15 -1.76 5.30 -2.29
C LYS A 15 -1.92 5.31 -0.77
N ILE A 16 -2.80 4.49 -0.23
CA ILE A 16 -2.99 4.34 1.22
C ILE A 16 -1.67 3.88 1.86
N GLY A 17 -0.99 2.91 1.26
CA GLY A 17 0.27 2.41 1.77
C GLY A 17 1.36 3.49 1.87
N ALA A 18 1.53 4.28 0.81
CA ALA A 18 2.46 5.39 0.81
C ALA A 18 2.07 6.49 1.84
N ALA A 19 0.78 6.76 2.01
CA ALA A 19 0.31 7.72 3.00
C ALA A 19 0.60 7.25 4.44
N MET A 20 0.42 5.95 4.72
CA MET A 20 0.74 5.35 6.01
C MET A 20 2.24 5.42 6.30
N ASP A 21 3.09 5.11 5.33
CA ASP A 21 4.56 5.20 5.47
C ASP A 21 5.01 6.65 5.73
N ASN A 22 4.48 7.61 4.97
CA ASN A 22 4.77 9.03 5.16
C ASN A 22 4.33 9.52 6.54
N ASN A 23 3.15 9.11 7.01
CA ASN A 23 2.65 9.46 8.33
C ASN A 23 3.51 8.84 9.44
N LEU A 24 3.96 7.60 9.26
CA LEU A 24 4.85 6.93 10.22
C LEU A 24 6.20 7.64 10.33
N ALA A 25 6.74 8.18 9.23
CA ALA A 25 7.94 8.99 9.25
C ALA A 25 7.75 10.29 10.05
N LEU A 26 6.60 10.97 9.89
CA LEU A 26 6.28 12.17 10.69
C LEU A 26 6.15 11.86 12.19
N ILE A 27 5.50 10.75 12.54
CA ILE A 27 5.35 10.33 13.94
C ILE A 27 6.71 10.05 14.57
N LYS A 28 7.63 9.40 13.84
CA LYS A 28 8.97 9.07 14.33
C LYS A 28 9.74 10.29 14.84
N ASP A 29 9.60 11.42 14.15
CA ASP A 29 10.31 12.66 14.49
C ASP A 29 9.64 13.44 15.64
N GLY A 30 8.41 13.08 16.02
CA GLY A 30 7.58 13.81 16.96
C GLY A 30 7.19 13.08 18.26
N CYS A 31 7.64 11.84 18.46
CA CYS A 31 7.27 11.05 19.65
C CYS A 31 8.44 10.27 20.25
N SER A 32 8.21 9.65 21.41
CA SER A 32 9.18 8.73 22.00
C SER A 32 9.35 7.45 21.16
N GLU A 33 10.45 6.73 21.36
CA GLU A 33 10.68 5.44 20.69
C GLU A 33 9.57 4.42 21.00
N GLN A 34 9.06 4.42 22.23
CA GLN A 34 8.00 3.49 22.64
C GLN A 34 6.67 3.81 21.95
N GLU A 35 6.32 5.09 21.83
CA GLU A 35 5.14 5.52 21.07
C GLU A 35 5.28 5.19 19.59
N PHE A 36 6.47 5.44 19.01
CA PHE A 36 6.77 5.12 17.62
C PHE A 36 6.59 3.63 17.33
N LYS A 37 7.11 2.75 18.21
CA LYS A 37 6.95 1.29 18.07
C LYS A 37 5.48 0.88 18.06
N ASN A 38 4.64 1.52 18.88
CA ASN A 38 3.20 1.22 18.91
C ASN A 38 2.53 1.60 17.57
N TYR A 39 2.82 2.79 17.03
CA TYR A 39 2.30 3.22 15.73
C TYR A 39 2.86 2.41 14.56
N GLN A 40 4.13 2.02 14.62
CA GLN A 40 4.76 1.16 13.63
C GLN A 40 4.07 -0.21 13.57
N GLN A 41 3.79 -0.83 14.73
CA GLN A 41 3.07 -2.10 14.79
C GLN A 41 1.64 -2.00 14.27
N ALA A 42 0.92 -0.94 14.65
CA ALA A 42 -0.44 -0.70 14.14
C ALA A 42 -0.45 -0.50 12.62
N THR A 43 0.49 0.30 12.11
CA THR A 43 0.68 0.54 10.67
C THR A 43 0.98 -0.76 9.93
N GLY A 44 1.90 -1.58 10.45
CA GLY A 44 2.23 -2.88 9.87
C GLY A 44 1.04 -3.83 9.75
N LYS A 45 0.13 -3.84 10.74
CA LYS A 45 -1.10 -4.65 10.67
C LYS A 45 -2.03 -4.19 9.55
N VAL A 46 -2.26 -2.88 9.42
CA VAL A 46 -3.08 -2.30 8.36
C VAL A 46 -2.47 -2.58 6.98
N MET A 47 -1.15 -2.39 6.84
CA MET A 47 -0.42 -2.66 5.60
C MET A 47 -0.44 -4.13 5.21
N GLY A 48 -0.35 -5.03 6.20
CA GLY A 48 -0.50 -6.46 6.01
C GLY A 48 -1.86 -6.82 5.41
N GLU A 49 -2.95 -6.34 6.02
CA GLU A 49 -4.31 -6.58 5.55
C GLU A 49 -4.55 -6.01 4.15
N LEU A 50 -4.01 -4.82 3.88
CA LEU A 50 -4.09 -4.19 2.56
C LEU A 50 -3.40 -5.02 1.48
N LEU A 51 -2.25 -5.63 1.80
CA LEU A 51 -1.56 -6.51 0.87
C LEU A 51 -2.32 -7.84 0.68
N THR A 52 -2.62 -8.53 1.78
CA THR A 52 -3.13 -9.91 1.73
C THR A 52 -4.58 -10.01 1.30
N SER A 53 -5.43 -9.08 1.76
CA SER A 53 -6.88 -9.17 1.59
C SER A 53 -7.42 -8.27 0.48
N PHE A 54 -6.69 -7.21 0.11
CA PHE A 54 -7.06 -6.33 -1.01
C PHE A 54 -6.21 -6.60 -2.25
N MET A 55 -4.88 -6.46 -2.16
CA MET A 55 -4.02 -6.44 -3.35
C MET A 55 -3.80 -7.83 -3.95
N ASN A 56 -3.52 -8.85 -3.14
CA ASN A 56 -3.26 -10.21 -3.65
C ASN A 56 -4.44 -10.77 -4.45
N PRO A 57 -5.71 -10.70 -3.99
CA PRO A 57 -6.85 -11.17 -4.77
C PRO A 57 -7.03 -10.42 -6.10
N ILE A 58 -6.67 -9.13 -6.14
CA ILE A 58 -6.68 -8.34 -7.38
C ILE A 58 -5.65 -8.88 -8.36
N TYR A 59 -4.43 -9.15 -7.90
CA TYR A 59 -3.35 -9.64 -8.77
C TYR A 59 -3.53 -11.10 -9.20
N GLU A 60 -4.21 -11.91 -8.39
CA GLU A 60 -4.63 -13.27 -8.80
C GLU A 60 -5.67 -13.21 -9.93
N GLN A 61 -6.65 -12.29 -9.84
CA GLN A 61 -7.68 -12.11 -10.87
C GLN A 61 -7.15 -11.38 -12.11
N HIS A 62 -6.23 -10.44 -11.94
CA HIS A 62 -5.67 -9.58 -12.98
C HIS A 62 -4.14 -9.50 -12.86
N PRO A 63 -3.39 -10.54 -13.25
CA PRO A 63 -1.93 -10.57 -13.08
C PRO A 63 -1.19 -9.41 -13.75
N SER A 64 -1.73 -8.89 -14.86
CA SER A 64 -1.18 -7.74 -15.59
C SER A 64 -1.21 -6.42 -14.80
N LEU A 65 -1.96 -6.35 -13.68
CA LEU A 65 -2.01 -5.18 -12.79
C LEU A 65 -0.95 -5.22 -11.68
N LYS A 66 -0.20 -6.32 -11.54
CA LYS A 66 0.85 -6.42 -10.52
C LYS A 66 1.98 -5.43 -10.82
N PRO A 67 2.32 -4.50 -9.91
CA PRO A 67 3.36 -3.49 -10.15
C PRO A 67 4.73 -4.11 -10.42
N LYS A 68 5.52 -3.50 -11.31
CA LYS A 68 6.93 -3.90 -11.55
C LYS A 68 7.77 -3.94 -10.29
N LYS A 69 7.56 -2.98 -9.38
CA LYS A 69 8.25 -2.94 -8.06
C LYS A 69 7.94 -4.15 -7.17
N MET A 70 6.87 -4.88 -7.46
CA MET A 70 6.46 -6.11 -6.77
C MET A 70 6.72 -7.36 -7.62
N GLY A 71 7.48 -7.24 -8.71
CA GLY A 71 7.78 -8.35 -9.63
C GLY A 71 6.64 -8.68 -10.59
N GLY A 72 5.87 -7.69 -11.02
CA GLY A 72 4.89 -7.81 -12.12
C GLY A 72 5.26 -6.97 -13.33
N GLU A 73 4.28 -6.64 -14.17
CA GLU A 73 4.48 -5.92 -15.44
C GLU A 73 3.92 -4.49 -15.43
N TYR A 74 3.05 -4.17 -14.46
CA TYR A 74 2.34 -2.90 -14.42
C TYR A 74 3.24 -1.74 -14.01
N GLU A 75 3.24 -0.67 -14.81
CA GLU A 75 3.92 0.59 -14.50
C GLU A 75 2.96 1.52 -13.77
N VAL A 76 3.25 1.84 -12.51
CA VAL A 76 2.43 2.73 -11.69
C VAL A 76 2.83 4.18 -11.99
N ASP A 77 1.87 5.04 -12.39
CA ASP A 77 2.14 6.48 -12.51
C ASP A 77 2.52 7.05 -11.13
N PRO A 78 3.74 7.59 -10.94
CA PRO A 78 4.18 8.14 -9.65
C PRO A 78 3.27 9.25 -9.10
N LYS A 79 2.42 9.86 -9.93
CA LYS A 79 1.43 10.86 -9.49
C LYS A 79 0.40 10.31 -8.53
N ILE A 80 0.17 9.00 -8.44
CA ILE A 80 -0.78 8.46 -7.45
C ILE A 80 -0.36 8.74 -6.01
N TYR A 81 0.95 8.93 -5.78
CA TYR A 81 1.55 9.20 -4.47
C TYR A 81 1.63 10.69 -4.15
N LYS A 82 1.20 11.55 -5.07
CA LYS A 82 1.12 13.00 -4.88
C LYS A 82 -0.24 13.42 -4.32
#